data_AF-A0A511ZC96-F1
#
_entry.id   AF-A0A511ZC96-F1
#
_cell.length_a   1.000
_cell.length_b   1.000
_cell.length_c   1.000
_cell.angle_alpha   90.00
_cell.angle_beta   90.00
_cell.angle_gamma   90.00
#
_symmetry.space_group_name_H-M   'P 1'
#
loop_
_entity.id
_entity.type
_entity.pdbx_description
1 polymer ?
#
loop_
_entity_poly.entity_id
_entity_poly.type
_entity_poly.pdbx_seq_one_letter_code
_entity_poly.pdbx_strand_id
1 'polypeptide(L)' 'MSFLYARRSGGKATAILPMDKKDALRVMKANRGIDFQLGVLGGADLETVTRVYGEFAPYRRVKTIEELFEQVDYKG' A
#
# COMPACT_ATOMS: atom_id res chain seq x y z
N MET A 1 14.06 0.57 -3.69
CA MET A 1 12.75 0.18 -4.27
C MET A 1 11.67 1.08 -3.66
N SER A 2 10.44 1.03 -4.13
CA SER A 2 9.32 1.70 -3.46
C SER A 2 8.16 0.75 -3.29
N PHE A 3 7.26 1.11 -2.38
CA PHE A 3 6.11 0.29 -2.05
C PHE A 3 4.89 1.20 -2.00
N LEU A 4 3.86 0.84 -2.77
CA LEU A 4 2.55 1.44 -2.65
C LEU A 4 1.82 0.69 -1.55
N TYR A 5 1.25 1.40 -0.58
CA TYR A 5 0.43 0.76 0.46
C TYR A 5 -0.96 1.35 0.50
N ALA A 6 -1.94 0.50 0.82
CA ALA A 6 -3.33 0.87 1.04
C ALA A 6 -3.77 0.45 2.44
N ARG A 7 -4.40 1.37 3.17
CA ARG A 7 -4.89 1.14 4.53
C ARG A 7 -6.22 1.84 4.75
N ARG A 8 -7.19 1.12 5.32
CA ARG A 8 -8.43 1.71 5.83
C ARG A 8 -8.33 1.93 7.34
N SER A 9 -8.73 3.09 7.82
CA SER A 9 -8.82 3.36 9.27
C SER A 9 -9.82 2.39 9.91
N GLY A 10 -9.41 1.68 10.96
CA GLY A 10 -10.23 0.64 11.61
C GLY A 10 -10.17 -0.76 10.95
N GLY A 11 -9.45 -0.91 9.83
CA GLY A 11 -9.20 -2.20 9.18
C GLY A 11 -8.08 -3.02 9.84
N LYS A 12 -8.09 -4.35 9.62
CA LYS A 12 -7.19 -5.31 10.28
C LYS A 12 -5.77 -5.42 9.70
N ALA A 13 -5.52 -4.99 8.45
CA ALA A 13 -4.21 -5.12 7.81
C ALA A 13 -3.93 -4.00 6.81
N THR A 14 -2.65 -3.71 6.57
CA THR A 14 -2.20 -2.78 5.51
C THR A 14 -1.73 -3.58 4.31
N ALA A 15 -2.30 -3.35 3.13
CA ALA A 15 -1.84 -4.01 1.92
C ALA A 15 -0.63 -3.28 1.35
N ILE A 16 0.35 -4.01 0.82
CA ILE A 16 1.59 -3.44 0.28
C ILE A 16 1.99 -4.09 -1.04
N LEU A 17 2.23 -3.26 -2.04
CA LEU A 17 2.63 -3.63 -3.40
C LEU A 17 4.02 -3.06 -3.71
N PRO A 18 5.05 -3.91 -3.86
CA PRO A 18 6.36 -3.48 -4.35
C PRO A 18 6.24 -2.99 -5.80
N MET A 19 6.67 -1.76 -6.06
CA MET A 19 6.66 -1.18 -7.41
C MET A 19 7.58 0.03 -7.53
N ASP A 20 7.77 0.53 -8.75
CA ASP A 20 8.54 1.75 -8.96
C ASP A 20 7.85 2.99 -8.42
N LYS A 21 8.65 3.91 -7.86
CA LYS A 21 8.15 5.17 -7.27
C LYS A 21 7.30 5.97 -8.24
N LYS A 22 7.70 6.02 -9.52
CA LYS A 22 6.99 6.77 -10.56
C LYS A 22 5.58 6.23 -10.77
N ASP A 23 5.43 4.91 -10.82
CA ASP A 23 4.13 4.28 -11.03
C ASP A 23 3.26 4.35 -9.78
N ALA A 24 3.83 4.18 -8.59
CA ALA A 24 3.11 4.40 -7.34
C ALA A 24 2.51 5.81 -7.25
N LEU A 25 3.28 6.84 -7.65
CA LEU A 25 2.79 8.22 -7.72
C LEU A 25 1.70 8.42 -8.78
N ARG A 26 1.76 7.70 -9.91
CA ARG A 26 0.68 7.73 -10.92
C ARG A 26 -0.61 7.16 -10.36
N VAL A 27 -0.54 6.01 -9.69
CA VAL A 27 -1.71 5.38 -9.04
C VAL A 27 -2.31 6.30 -7.99
N MET A 28 -1.49 6.93 -7.14
CA MET A 28 -1.95 7.92 -6.16
C MET A 28 -2.65 9.12 -6.81
N LYS A 29 -2.13 9.63 -7.93
CA LYS A 29 -2.73 10.76 -8.64
C LYS A 29 -4.07 10.37 -9.29
N ALA A 30 -4.16 9.16 -9.84
CA ALA A 30 -5.38 8.65 -10.46
C ALA A 30 -6.50 8.38 -9.44
N ASN A 31 -6.13 8.01 -8.20
CA ASN A 31 -7.06 7.65 -7.13
C ASN A 31 -7.11 8.72 -6.04
N ARG A 32 -7.21 10.00 -6.42
CA ARG A 32 -7.40 11.10 -5.45
C ARG A 32 -8.84 11.11 -4.96
N GLY A 33 -9.04 11.31 -3.66
CA GLY A 33 -10.38 11.41 -3.05
C GLY A 33 -10.99 10.05 -2.66
N ILE A 34 -10.21 8.98 -2.68
CA ILE A 34 -10.59 7.67 -2.14
C ILE A 34 -10.83 7.72 -0.62
N ASP A 35 -11.68 6.81 -0.14
CA ASP A 35 -12.10 6.70 1.26
C ASP A 35 -11.11 5.92 2.16
N PHE A 36 -9.94 5.59 1.63
CA PHE A 36 -8.85 4.91 2.33
C PHE A 36 -7.52 5.63 2.12
N GLN A 37 -6.55 5.34 2.99
CA GLN A 37 -5.21 5.89 2.90
C GLN A 37 -4.41 5.14 1.84
N LEU A 38 -3.91 5.87 0.85
CA LEU A 38 -2.96 5.38 -0.13
C LEU A 38 -1.67 6.19 0.00
N GLY A 39 -0.53 5.51 0.09
CA GLY A 39 0.75 6.17 0.27
C GLY A 39 1.92 5.39 -0.29
N VAL A 40 3.09 6.03 -0.33
CA VAL A 40 4.33 5.44 -0.84
C VAL A 40 5.36 5.36 0.26
N LEU A 41 5.91 4.17 0.47
CA LEU A 41 7.04 3.92 1.35
C LEU A 41 8.31 3.73 0.50
N GLY A 42 9.35 4.43 0.91
CA GLY A 42 10.71 4.17 0.43
C GLY A 42 11.37 3.10 1.28
N GLY A 43 12.02 2.13 0.66
CA GLY A 43 12.76 1.09 1.35
C GLY A 43 13.72 0.34 0.42
N ALA A 44 14.75 -0.27 1.01
CA ALA A 44 15.66 -1.15 0.28
C ALA A 44 14.89 -2.42 -0.17
N ASP A 45 14.18 -3.05 0.76
CA ASP A 45 13.39 -4.27 0.58
C ASP A 45 12.15 -4.27 1.48
N LEU A 46 11.28 -5.27 1.25
CA LEU A 46 10.02 -5.41 1.99
C LEU A 46 10.25 -5.80 3.46
N GLU A 47 11.32 -6.53 3.75
CA GLU A 47 11.66 -6.97 5.11
C GLU A 47 11.98 -5.76 6.00
N THR A 48 12.80 -4.84 5.49
CA THR A 48 13.14 -3.57 6.14
C THR A 48 11.89 -2.73 6.38
N VAL A 49 11.01 -2.61 5.38
CA VAL A 49 9.76 -1.85 5.52
C VAL A 49 8.83 -2.51 6.54
N THR A 50 8.72 -3.84 6.52
CA THR A 50 7.88 -4.60 7.46
C THR A 50 8.46 -4.55 8.88
N ARG A 51 9.79 -4.50 9.03
CA ARG A 51 10.42 -4.37 10.34
C ARG A 51 10.23 -2.98 10.94
N VAL A 52 10.39 -1.92 10.15
CA VAL A 52 10.28 -0.53 10.63
C VAL A 52 8.83 -0.13 10.86
N TYR A 53 7.93 -0.52 9.96
CA TYR A 53 6.55 -0.05 9.99
C TYR A 53 5.53 -1.15 10.35
N GLY A 54 5.90 -2.43 10.23
CA GLY A 54 4.99 -3.57 10.43
C GLY A 54 4.79 -3.94 11.89
N GLU A 55 5.64 -3.43 12.80
CA GLU A 55 5.40 -3.45 14.24
C GLU A 55 4.10 -2.74 14.62
N PHE A 56 3.68 -1.74 13.82
CA PHE A 56 2.50 -0.91 14.08
C PHE A 56 1.26 -1.32 13.27
N ALA A 57 1.41 -2.14 12.23
CA ALA A 57 0.31 -2.73 11.47
C ALA A 57 0.79 -3.94 10.64
N PRO A 58 0.12 -5.10 10.68
CA PRO A 58 0.52 -6.25 9.87
C PRO A 58 0.39 -5.91 8.38
N TYR A 59 1.48 -6.10 7.64
CA TYR A 59 1.50 -5.91 6.20
C TYR A 59 1.12 -7.19 5.47
N ARG A 60 0.19 -7.08 4.51
CA ARG A 60 -0.11 -8.13 3.55
C ARG A 60 0.49 -7.76 2.20
N ARG A 61 1.47 -8.53 1.76
CA ARG A 61 2.05 -8.37 0.42
C ARG A 61 1.03 -8.81 -0.63
N VAL A 62 0.83 -7.96 -1.63
CA VAL A 62 0.03 -8.24 -2.83
C VAL A 62 0.89 -8.12 -4.09
N LYS A 63 0.41 -8.62 -5.21
CA LYS A 63 1.13 -8.66 -6.49
C LYS A 63 0.59 -7.68 -7.52
N THR A 64 -0.65 -7.22 -7.37
CA THR A 64 -1.28 -6.29 -8.32
C THR A 64 -1.99 -5.13 -7.59
N ILE A 65 -2.39 -4.10 -8.36
CA ILE A 65 -3.13 -2.95 -7.83
C ILE A 65 -4.55 -3.35 -7.45
N GLU A 66 -5.15 -4.27 -8.20
CA GLU A 66 -6.49 -4.82 -7.94
C GLU A 66 -6.50 -5.52 -6.58
N GLU A 67 -5.55 -6.43 -6.33
CA GLU A 67 -5.39 -7.09 -5.02
C GLU A 67 -5.16 -6.07 -3.89
N LEU A 68 -4.42 -4.98 -4.16
CA LEU A 68 -4.17 -3.91 -3.19
C LEU A 68 -5.48 -3.23 -2.76
N PHE A 69 -6.37 -2.97 -3.70
CA PHE A 69 -7.65 -2.28 -3.49
C PHE A 69 -8.73 -3.21 -2.91
N GLU A 70 -8.73 -4.49 -3.27
CA GLU A 70 -9.61 -5.49 -2.63
C GLU A 70 -9.38 -5.58 -1.13
N GLN A 71 -8.14 -5.42 -0.65
CA GLN A 71 -7.83 -5.46 0.79
C GLN A 71 -8.42 -4.29 1.59
N VAL A 72 -8.85 -3.23 0.93
CA VAL A 72 -9.49 -2.06 1.57
C VAL A 72 -10.97 -1.94 1.21
N ASP A 73 -11.56 -3.03 0.68
CA ASP A 73 -12.95 -3.10 0.20
C ASP A 73 -13.28 -2.04 -0.86
N TYR A 74 -12.27 -1.59 -1.62
CA TYR A 74 -12.48 -0.61 -2.67
C TYR A 74 -13.01 -1.30 -3.92
N LYS A 75 -14.28 -1.04 -4.25
CA LYS A 75 -14.92 -1.41 -5.52
C LYS A 75 -14.85 -0.22 -6.47
N GLY A 76 -13.65 0.04 -6.99
CA GLY A 76 -13.44 1.00 -8.09
C GLY A 76 -14.01 0.48 -9.39
#